data_AF-A0A950HBS4-F1
#
_entry.id   AF-A0A950HBS4-F1
#
_cell.length_a   1.000
_cell.length_b   1.000
_cell.length_c   1.000
_cell.angle_alpha   90.00
_cell.angle_beta   90.00
_cell.angle_gamma   90.00
#
_symmetry.space_group_name_H-M   'P 1'
#
loop_
_entity.id
_entity.type
_entity.pdbx_description
1 polymer ?
#
loop_
_entity_poly.entity_id
_entity_poly.type
_entity_poly.pdbx_seq_one_letter_code
_entity_poly.pdbx_strand_id
1 'polypeptide(L)'
;RAGATVIAIHVAARGDHYREEPGSLPAPRYVDQPQHEWPNWASEFMNRMLALGAPPSSVSFKLVVTGGQAGSEVAHVSREREADLVVMAWHGRWDTPQSATKVVVRTAGCPVLLIYSGAE
;
A
#
# COMPACT_ATOMS: atom_id res chain seq x y z
N ARG A 1 -8.02 22.40 -10.39
CA ARG A 1 -7.62 21.92 -9.04
C ARG A 1 -8.32 20.58 -8.83
N ALA A 2 -7.61 19.46 -8.95
CA ALA A 2 -8.23 18.14 -8.79
C ALA A 2 -8.29 17.80 -7.30
N GLY A 3 -9.49 17.63 -6.75
CA GLY A 3 -9.68 17.01 -5.44
C GLY A 3 -9.40 15.52 -5.58
N ALA A 4 -8.13 15.13 -5.50
CA ALA A 4 -7.73 13.73 -5.59
C ALA A 4 -8.02 13.02 -4.26
N THR A 5 -8.56 11.81 -4.34
CA THR A 5 -8.61 10.89 -3.20
C THR A 5 -7.47 9.89 -3.33
N VAL A 6 -6.62 9.82 -2.31
CA VAL A 6 -5.54 8.85 -2.21
C VAL A 6 -5.97 7.74 -1.25
N ILE A 7 -5.95 6.51 -1.73
CA ILE A 7 -6.20 5.32 -0.92
C ILE A 7 -4.88 4.58 -0.77
N ALA A 8 -4.28 4.64 0.40
CA ALA A 8 -3.16 3.78 0.77
C ALA A 8 -3.69 2.41 1.20
N ILE A 9 -3.13 1.35 0.63
CA ILE A 9 -3.55 -0.03 0.91
C ILE A 9 -2.40 -0.74 1.58
N HIS A 10 -2.65 -1.26 2.78
CA HIS A 10 -1.79 -2.24 3.42
C HIS A 10 -2.41 -3.63 3.25
N VAL A 11 -1.66 -4.57 2.69
CA VAL A 11 -2.09 -5.97 2.54
C VAL A 11 -1.33 -6.83 3.54
N ALA A 12 -2.02 -7.31 4.56
CA ALA A 12 -1.48 -8.26 5.51
C ALA A 12 -1.47 -9.67 4.87
N ALA A 13 -0.29 -10.17 4.51
CA ALA A 13 -0.14 -11.55 4.07
C ALA A 13 0.16 -12.48 5.25
N ARG A 14 -0.43 -13.68 5.23
CA ARG A 14 -0.13 -14.71 6.23
C ARG A 14 1.28 -15.24 6.03
N GLY A 15 2.09 -15.18 7.09
CA GLY A 15 3.44 -15.74 7.09
C GLY A 15 4.48 -14.91 6.34
N ASP A 16 4.20 -13.63 6.06
CA ASP A 16 5.20 -12.74 5.46
C ASP A 16 6.33 -12.45 6.46
N HIS A 17 7.54 -12.84 6.06
CA HIS A 17 8.77 -12.41 6.72
C HIS A 17 9.09 -11.02 6.18
N TYR A 18 8.57 -9.98 6.84
CA TYR A 18 8.94 -8.60 6.51
C TYR A 18 10.47 -8.47 6.61
N ARG A 19 11.10 -7.95 5.55
CA ARG A 19 12.50 -7.53 5.61
C ARG A 19 12.50 -6.16 6.28
N GLU A 20 12.99 -6.09 7.51
CA GLU A 20 13.11 -4.83 8.24
C GLU A 20 14.06 -3.90 7.49
N GLU A 21 13.49 -2.91 6.81
CA GLU A 21 14.23 -1.80 6.22
C GLU A 21 14.18 -0.60 7.17
N PRO A 22 15.28 0.17 7.31
CA PRO A 22 15.27 1.37 8.15
C PRO A 22 14.14 2.32 7.77
N GLY A 23 13.39 2.79 8.78
CA GLY A 23 12.25 3.70 8.57
C GLY A 23 10.93 3.03 8.21
N SER A 24 10.92 1.70 8.03
CA SER A 24 9.69 0.93 7.84
C SER A 24 8.74 0.97 9.04
N LEU A 25 7.46 0.79 8.76
CA LEU A 25 6.39 0.62 9.76
C LEU A 25 5.74 -0.76 9.54
N PRO A 26 6.32 -1.85 10.07
CA PRO A 26 5.77 -3.18 9.90
C PRO A 26 4.37 -3.26 10.52
N ALA A 27 3.48 -4.04 9.88
CA ALA A 27 2.15 -4.24 10.43
C ALA A 27 2.19 -4.96 11.79
N PRO A 28 1.26 -4.63 12.70
CA PRO A 28 1.10 -5.34 13.95
C PRO A 28 0.90 -6.84 13.75
N ARG A 29 1.51 -7.66 14.62
CA ARG A 29 1.43 -9.13 14.55
C ARG A 29 0.27 -9.71 15.38
N TYR A 30 -0.27 -8.95 16.33
CA TYR A 30 -1.34 -9.41 17.21
C TYR A 30 -2.65 -8.70 16.87
N VAL A 31 -3.72 -9.48 16.66
CA VAL A 31 -5.06 -8.96 16.33
C VAL A 31 -5.97 -8.95 17.55
N ASP A 32 -5.63 -9.77 18.56
CA ASP A 32 -6.44 -10.13 19.72
C ASP A 32 -5.92 -9.56 21.06
N GLN A 33 -4.81 -8.84 21.04
CA GLN A 33 -4.33 -8.11 22.22
C GLN A 33 -5.25 -6.89 22.50
N PRO A 34 -5.60 -6.59 23.76
CA PRO A 34 -6.42 -5.43 24.12
C PRO A 34 -5.80 -4.06 23.77
N GLN A 35 -4.55 -4.04 23.30
CA GLN A 35 -3.65 -2.89 23.30
C GLN A 35 -3.72 -2.01 22.03
N HIS A 36 -4.78 -2.10 21.23
CA HIS A 36 -5.03 -1.20 20.07
C HIS A 36 -3.84 -1.05 19.09
N GLU A 37 -3.09 -2.11 18.80
CA GLU A 37 -1.90 -2.00 17.94
C GLU A 37 -2.23 -1.48 16.53
N TRP A 38 -3.37 -1.89 15.96
CA TRP A 38 -3.81 -1.47 14.61
C TRP A 38 -4.21 0.01 14.51
N PRO A 39 -5.06 0.57 15.40
CA PRO A 39 -5.32 2.01 15.41
C PRO A 39 -4.06 2.86 15.58
N ASN A 40 -3.17 2.49 16.49
CA ASN A 40 -1.93 3.25 16.73
C ASN A 40 -0.99 3.18 15.53
N TRP A 41 -0.82 2.00 14.95
CA TRP A 41 -0.03 1.82 13.72
C TRP A 41 -0.63 2.62 12.55
N ALA A 42 -1.96 2.59 12.38
CA ALA A 42 -2.65 3.33 11.34
C ALA A 42 -2.45 4.85 11.52
N SER A 43 -2.59 5.37 12.74
CA SER A 43 -2.34 6.77 13.06
C SER A 43 -0.90 7.17 12.76
N GLU A 44 0.08 6.36 13.15
CA GLU A 44 1.50 6.65 12.89
C GLU A 44 1.83 6.62 11.39
N PHE A 45 1.33 5.62 10.65
CA PHE A 45 1.48 5.56 9.20
C PHE A 45 0.90 6.81 8.52
N MET A 46 -0.32 7.18 8.88
CA MET A 46 -0.99 8.37 8.35
C MET A 46 -0.19 9.65 8.66
N ASN A 47 0.28 9.81 9.90
CA ASN A 47 1.07 10.96 10.32
C ASN A 47 2.36 11.09 9.50
N ARG A 48 3.11 10.00 9.30
CA ARG A 48 4.35 10.02 8.51
C ARG A 48 4.09 10.34 7.03
N MET A 49 3.08 9.72 6.43
CA MET A 49 2.76 9.94 5.01
C MET A 49 2.31 11.37 4.74
N LEU A 50 1.46 11.94 5.61
CA LEU A 50 0.99 13.32 5.49
C LEU A 50 2.12 14.32 5.73
N ALA A 51 3.04 14.05 6.66
CA ALA A 51 4.20 14.90 6.93
C ALA A 51 5.19 14.94 5.74
N LEU A 52 5.44 13.80 5.09
CA LEU A 52 6.37 13.71 3.95
C LEU A 52 5.81 14.34 2.67
N GLY A 53 4.50 14.20 2.43
CA GLY A 53 3.87 14.68 1.20
C GLY A 53 3.43 16.14 1.23
N ALA A 54 3.27 16.72 2.43
CA ALA A 54 2.63 18.02 2.67
C ALA A 54 1.43 18.27 1.71
N PRO A 55 0.49 17.31 1.60
CA PRO A 55 -0.55 17.40 0.59
C PRO A 55 -1.38 18.66 0.83
N PRO A 56 -1.79 19.38 -0.24
CA PRO A 56 -2.72 20.49 -0.06
C PRO A 56 -3.99 19.97 0.61
N SER A 57 -4.65 20.82 1.42
CA SER A 57 -5.86 20.48 2.18
C SER A 57 -7.02 19.92 1.35
N SER A 58 -6.93 20.00 0.02
CA SER A 58 -7.87 19.44 -0.94
C SER A 58 -7.70 17.94 -1.24
N VAL A 59 -6.64 17.28 -0.75
CA VAL A 59 -6.43 15.84 -0.97
C VAL A 59 -7.04 15.05 0.19
N SER A 60 -7.97 14.14 -0.12
CA SER A 60 -8.50 13.20 0.86
C SER A 60 -7.61 11.97 0.90
N PHE A 61 -7.01 11.67 2.06
CA PHE A 61 -6.18 10.48 2.24
C PHE A 61 -6.88 9.46 3.12
N LYS A 62 -6.95 8.21 2.67
CA LYS A 62 -7.57 7.09 3.39
C LYS A 62 -6.59 5.92 3.47
N LEU A 63 -6.57 5.23 4.60
CA LEU A 63 -5.85 3.98 4.78
C LEU A 63 -6.85 2.82 4.80
N VAL A 64 -6.59 1.81 3.98
CA VAL A 64 -7.33 0.55 3.95
C VAL A 64 -6.37 -0.57 4.32
N VAL A 65 -6.78 -1.42 5.26
CA VAL A 65 -6.07 -2.65 5.62
C VAL A 65 -6.90 -3.82 5.10
N THR A 66 -6.30 -4.67 4.30
CA THR A 66 -6.90 -5.92 3.81
C THR A 66 -5.95 -7.09 4.03
N GLY A 67 -6.42 -8.32 3.84
CA GLY A 67 -5.62 -9.53 4.00
C GLY A 67 -5.70 -10.44 2.78
N GLY A 68 -4.58 -11.04 2.39
CA GLY A 68 -4.53 -11.92 1.22
C GLY A 68 -3.21 -11.83 0.46
N GLN A 69 -3.26 -12.14 -0.84
CA GLN A 69 -2.12 -11.99 -1.74
C GLN A 69 -2.04 -10.57 -2.27
N ALA A 70 -0.94 -9.85 -1.96
CA ALA A 70 -0.78 -8.42 -2.20
C ALA A 70 -1.23 -7.95 -3.60
N GLY A 71 -0.79 -8.64 -4.65
CA GLY A 71 -1.16 -8.25 -6.01
C GLY A 71 -2.65 -8.40 -6.31
N SER A 72 -3.28 -9.46 -5.82
CA SER A 72 -4.71 -9.71 -6.01
C SER A 72 -5.57 -8.73 -5.22
N GLU A 73 -5.17 -8.44 -3.99
CA GLU A 73 -5.87 -7.49 -3.11
C GLU A 73 -5.82 -6.06 -3.65
N VAL A 74 -4.65 -5.60 -4.10
CA VAL A 74 -4.51 -4.27 -4.71
C VAL A 74 -5.39 -4.17 -5.96
N ALA A 75 -5.38 -5.19 -6.83
CA ALA A 75 -6.20 -5.19 -8.03
C ALA A 75 -7.71 -5.31 -7.73
N HIS A 76 -8.09 -5.97 -6.63
CA HIS A 76 -9.47 -6.02 -6.18
C HIS A 76 -9.94 -4.64 -5.71
N VAL A 77 -9.20 -4.01 -4.81
CA VAL A 77 -9.53 -2.68 -4.28
C VAL A 77 -9.54 -1.63 -5.39
N SER A 78 -8.61 -1.70 -6.37
CA SER A 78 -8.60 -0.75 -7.49
C SER A 78 -9.89 -0.81 -8.31
N ARG A 79 -10.42 -2.01 -8.56
CA ARG A 79 -11.70 -2.19 -9.27
C ARG A 79 -12.89 -1.82 -8.40
N GLU A 80 -12.90 -2.25 -7.13
CA GLU A 80 -14.00 -1.99 -6.18
C GLU A 80 -14.18 -0.49 -5.87
N ARG A 81 -13.08 0.27 -5.90
CA ARG A 81 -13.06 1.71 -5.64
C ARG A 81 -13.03 2.56 -6.91
N GLU A 82 -13.12 1.93 -8.09
CA GLU A 82 -13.04 2.58 -9.40
C GLU A 82 -11.84 3.52 -9.51
N ALA A 83 -10.67 3.05 -9.08
CA ALA A 83 -9.47 3.87 -9.02
C ALA A 83 -8.98 4.25 -10.42
N ASP A 84 -8.74 5.55 -10.64
CA ASP A 84 -8.23 6.07 -11.91
C ASP A 84 -6.74 5.73 -12.16
N LEU A 85 -5.99 5.45 -11.08
CA LEU A 85 -4.55 5.18 -11.12
C LEU A 85 -4.13 4.33 -9.92
N VAL A 86 -3.33 3.30 -10.17
CA VAL A 86 -2.58 2.59 -9.12
C VAL A 86 -1.12 3.02 -9.13
N VAL A 87 -0.57 3.34 -7.96
CA VAL A 87 0.84 3.69 -7.78
C VAL A 87 1.52 2.64 -6.91
N MET A 88 2.64 2.08 -7.37
CA MET A 88 3.39 1.07 -6.62
C MET A 88 4.90 1.32 -6.71
N ALA A 89 5.61 1.11 -5.60
CA ALA A 89 7.06 0.99 -5.63
C ALA A 89 7.50 -0.30 -6.34
N TRP A 90 8.63 -0.27 -7.04
CA TRP A 90 9.17 -1.39 -7.80
C TRP A 90 10.71 -1.43 -7.72
N HIS A 91 11.23 -2.59 -7.32
CA HIS A 91 12.67 -2.83 -7.14
C HIS A 91 13.38 -3.38 -8.40
N GLY A 92 12.82 -3.20 -9.59
CA GLY A 92 13.47 -3.61 -10.85
C GLY A 92 13.40 -5.11 -11.21
N ARG A 93 12.86 -5.97 -10.32
CA ARG A 93 12.78 -7.41 -10.57
C ARG A 93 11.50 -7.79 -11.31
N TRP A 94 11.63 -8.34 -12.51
CA TRP A 94 10.52 -8.83 -13.34
C TRP A 94 10.59 -10.34 -13.60
N ASP A 95 11.63 -11.02 -13.19
CA ASP A 95 11.82 -12.46 -13.38
C ASP A 95 10.93 -13.32 -12.46
N THR A 96 10.55 -12.80 -11.28
CA THR A 96 9.69 -13.53 -10.33
C THR A 96 8.31 -13.82 -10.94
N PRO A 97 7.88 -15.09 -11.08
CA PRO A 97 6.65 -15.46 -11.80
C PRO A 97 5.37 -14.90 -11.17
N GLN A 98 5.34 -14.75 -9.85
CA GLN A 98 4.16 -14.36 -9.06
C GLN A 98 4.41 -13.06 -8.25
N SER A 99 5.09 -12.06 -8.82
CA SER A 99 5.23 -10.77 -8.13
C SER A 99 3.92 -10.00 -8.09
N ALA A 100 3.68 -9.28 -6.99
CA ALA A 100 2.50 -8.41 -6.85
C ALA A 100 2.39 -7.42 -8.02
N THR A 101 3.52 -6.84 -8.44
CA THR A 101 3.62 -5.93 -9.59
C THR A 101 3.02 -6.54 -10.87
N LYS A 102 3.36 -7.79 -11.22
CA LYS A 102 2.82 -8.45 -12.42
C LYS A 102 1.32 -8.68 -12.33
N VAL A 103 0.83 -9.09 -11.16
CA VAL A 103 -0.59 -9.33 -10.94
C VAL A 103 -1.36 -8.02 -11.09
N VAL A 104 -0.90 -6.94 -10.47
CA VAL A 104 -1.55 -5.63 -10.54
C VAL A 104 -1.54 -5.09 -11.97
N VAL A 105 -0.38 -5.07 -12.65
CA VAL A 105 -0.28 -4.60 -14.05
C VAL A 105 -1.24 -5.34 -14.99
N ARG A 106 -1.47 -6.64 -14.75
CA ARG A 106 -2.36 -7.45 -15.59
C ARG A 106 -3.84 -7.30 -15.25
N THR A 107 -4.18 -6.94 -14.02
CA THR A 107 -5.55 -7.12 -13.52
C THR A 107 -6.19 -5.88 -12.90
N ALA A 108 -5.44 -4.81 -12.56
CA ALA A 108 -5.96 -3.65 -11.84
C ALA A 108 -7.15 -2.95 -12.51
N GLY A 109 -7.29 -3.06 -13.84
CA GLY A 109 -8.37 -2.44 -14.60
C GLY A 109 -8.17 -0.95 -14.87
N CYS A 110 -7.05 -0.37 -14.43
CA CYS A 110 -6.67 1.03 -14.63
C CYS A 110 -5.15 1.17 -14.86
N PRO A 111 -4.67 2.35 -15.30
CA PRO A 111 -3.25 2.63 -15.41
C PRO A 111 -2.49 2.32 -14.13
N VAL A 112 -1.27 1.79 -14.28
CA VAL A 112 -0.36 1.48 -13.18
C VAL A 112 0.93 2.26 -13.35
N LEU A 113 1.22 3.15 -12.40
CA LEU A 113 2.48 3.87 -12.30
C LEU A 113 3.43 3.13 -11.36
N LEU A 114 4.54 2.65 -11.91
CA LEU A 114 5.61 2.04 -11.15
C LEU A 114 6.67 3.08 -10.82
N ILE A 115 6.94 3.26 -9.53
CA ILE A 115 8.02 4.11 -9.03
C ILE A 115 9.22 3.21 -8.75
N TYR A 116 10.30 3.39 -9.49
CA TYR A 116 11.51 2.62 -9.26
C TYR A 116 12.15 3.03 -7.93
N SER A 117 12.22 2.10 -6.97
CA SER A 117 13.04 2.23 -5.77
C SER A 117 14.34 1.47 -6.03
N GLY A 118 15.31 2.17 -6.61
CA GLY A 118 16.68 1.66 -6.67
C GLY A 118 17.18 1.42 -5.25
N ALA A 119 17.89 0.31 -5.04
CA ALA A 119 18.75 0.19 -3.89
C ALA A 119 20.02 1.02 -4.19
N GLU A 120 20.35 1.99 -3.34
CA GLU A 120 21.74 2.39 -3.16
C GLU A 120 22.51 1.30 -2.40
#